data_AF-A0AAD5WY06-F1
#
_entry.id   AF-A0AAD5WY06-F1
#
_cell.length_a   1.000
_cell.length_b   1.000
_cell.length_c   1.000
_cell.angle_alpha   90.00
_cell.angle_beta   90.00
_cell.angle_gamma   90.00
#
_symmetry.space_group_name_H-M   'P 1'
#
loop_
_entity.id
_entity.type
_entity.pdbx_description
1 polymer ?
#
loop_
_entity_poly.entity_id
_entity_poly.type
_entity_poly.pdbx_seq_one_letter_code
_entity_poly.pdbx_strand_id
1 'polypeptide(L)'
;MSNKNEQRLQQYLSNFKNRGPQKQEEVRRRREEVAVELRKQKREESLAKRRNMAQVAGSVSESEDESSAPGTAAQQFQQDLPGLIAGVTSGNADEQLRATARFRKLLSKERNPPIEEVIHCGVIPKFVEFLRSPNHMLQFEAAWALTNIASGSSAQTQVVIDAKAVPIFVELLSSPVPDVKEQAVWALGNIAGDSPRCRDYVLREGSLRPLLSILNETQNKLSMVRNATWTLSNFCRGKNPQPDWLQIAPALPVLAKLIYYNDEEVLTDACWAISYLSDGANEKIQAVIEAGVCRRLVELLLFPSYSVQTPALRSVGNIVTGDDVQTQVIINCGALPALLSLLQSPKDGIRKEACWTISNITAGNAAQIQHVIDANLIPPLIQILSVGDFKTKKEACWALSNATSGGLQKPDLVRTLVDMGCIKPLCDLLTCGDNKIIQVALDGLENILKVGDYYKPQTEGINRMALFIEEAGGMEKIHQLQLHDNGEIYTKAYSIIDKYFNDDDEDTGIGAEVDQTGQFTFATDGVAVPQGGFQFGGQ
;
A
#
# COMPACT_ATOMS: atom_id res chain seq x y z
N MET A 1 55.53 6.77 -7.50
CA MET A 1 54.24 6.16 -7.89
C MET A 1 53.25 5.91 -6.73
N SER A 2 53.63 6.15 -5.45
CA SER A 2 52.75 5.89 -4.29
C SER A 2 51.62 6.93 -4.08
N ASN A 3 51.88 8.22 -4.32
CA ASN A 3 50.99 9.31 -3.91
C ASN A 3 49.70 9.47 -4.78
N LYS A 4 49.74 8.99 -6.04
CA LYS A 4 48.56 9.01 -6.94
C LYS A 4 47.55 7.91 -6.63
N ASN A 5 48.00 6.79 -6.05
CA ASN A 5 47.12 5.69 -5.66
C ASN A 5 46.41 5.98 -4.34
N GLU A 6 47.07 6.65 -3.39
CA GLU A 6 46.44 7.15 -2.16
C GLU A 6 45.39 8.24 -2.43
N GLN A 7 45.69 9.18 -3.34
CA GLN A 7 44.71 10.19 -3.75
C GLN A 7 43.52 9.58 -4.51
N ARG A 8 43.75 8.58 -5.37
CA ARG A 8 42.66 7.83 -6.02
C ARG A 8 41.82 7.04 -5.01
N LEU A 9 42.43 6.44 -4.00
CA LEU A 9 41.73 5.70 -2.95
C LEU A 9 40.89 6.65 -2.07
N GLN A 10 41.43 7.81 -1.69
CA GLN A 10 40.67 8.82 -0.94
C GLN A 10 39.55 9.45 -1.78
N GLN A 11 39.76 9.65 -3.07
CA GLN A 11 38.74 10.14 -4.00
C GLN A 11 37.67 9.08 -4.29
N TYR A 12 38.05 7.78 -4.30
CA TYR A 12 37.09 6.67 -4.34
C TYR A 12 36.26 6.62 -3.06
N LEU A 13 36.89 6.70 -1.89
CA LEU A 13 36.22 6.69 -0.58
C LEU A 13 35.30 7.90 -0.36
N SER A 14 35.67 9.09 -0.87
CA SER A 14 34.82 10.29 -0.78
C SER A 14 33.63 10.22 -1.75
N ASN A 15 33.84 9.72 -2.97
CA ASN A 15 32.77 9.47 -3.94
C ASN A 15 31.82 8.35 -3.47
N PHE A 16 32.32 7.37 -2.69
CA PHE A 16 31.51 6.29 -2.11
C PHE A 16 30.64 6.79 -0.94
N LYS A 17 31.19 7.63 -0.05
CA LYS A 17 30.46 8.21 1.09
C LYS A 17 29.30 9.11 0.66
N ASN A 18 29.43 9.81 -0.47
CA ASN A 18 28.42 10.76 -0.95
C ASN A 18 27.37 10.15 -1.91
N ARG A 19 27.64 9.01 -2.55
CA ARG A 19 26.69 8.33 -3.46
C ARG A 19 25.66 7.43 -2.76
N GLY A 20 26.00 6.90 -1.57
CA GLY A 20 25.09 6.03 -0.81
C GLY A 20 23.73 6.66 -0.49
N PRO A 21 23.68 7.88 0.08
CA PRO A 21 22.42 8.54 0.41
C PRO A 21 21.57 8.89 -0.82
N GLN A 22 22.21 9.44 -1.87
CA GLN A 22 21.53 9.82 -3.11
C GLN A 22 20.95 8.61 -3.87
N LYS A 23 21.65 7.48 -3.87
CA LYS A 23 21.16 6.24 -4.49
C LYS A 23 20.01 5.62 -3.69
N GLN A 24 20.03 5.72 -2.36
CA GLN A 24 18.93 5.26 -1.50
C GLN A 24 17.66 6.09 -1.72
N GLU A 25 17.79 7.42 -1.80
CA GLU A 25 16.67 8.34 -2.06
C GLU A 25 16.10 8.16 -3.49
N GLU A 26 16.96 7.96 -4.49
CA GLU A 26 16.56 7.68 -5.87
C GLU A 26 15.82 6.32 -6.01
N VAL A 27 16.23 5.31 -5.24
CA VAL A 27 15.56 4.00 -5.22
C VAL A 27 14.18 4.09 -4.55
N ARG A 28 14.02 4.89 -3.48
CA ARG A 28 12.71 5.16 -2.87
C ARG A 28 11.79 5.91 -3.85
N ARG A 29 12.27 7.00 -4.45
CA ARG A 29 11.49 7.86 -5.37
C ARG A 29 11.02 7.13 -6.63
N ARG A 30 11.90 6.36 -7.29
CA ARG A 30 11.53 5.56 -8.48
C ARG A 30 10.48 4.48 -8.16
N ARG A 31 10.36 4.04 -6.90
CA ARG A 31 9.32 3.09 -6.48
C ARG A 31 7.99 3.75 -6.20
N GLU A 32 7.96 4.95 -5.64
CA GLU A 32 6.71 5.69 -5.44
C GLU A 32 5.99 5.88 -6.78
N GLU A 33 6.72 6.34 -7.80
CA GLU A 33 6.19 6.57 -9.14
C GLU A 33 5.60 5.28 -9.77
N VAL A 34 6.28 4.14 -9.62
CA VAL A 34 5.89 2.86 -10.25
C VAL A 34 4.83 2.08 -9.47
N ALA A 35 4.90 2.08 -8.12
CA ALA A 35 3.89 1.47 -7.27
C ALA A 35 2.55 2.23 -7.36
N VAL A 36 2.60 3.55 -7.59
CA VAL A 36 1.42 4.37 -7.87
C VAL A 36 0.77 3.95 -9.20
N GLU A 37 1.53 3.78 -10.27
CA GLU A 37 0.98 3.42 -11.60
C GLU A 37 0.41 1.99 -11.64
N LEU A 38 1.06 1.02 -10.97
CA LEU A 38 0.59 -0.37 -10.89
C LEU A 38 -0.63 -0.55 -9.95
N ARG A 39 -0.80 0.31 -8.94
CA ARG A 39 -1.96 0.31 -8.02
C ARG A 39 -3.16 1.04 -8.62
N LYS A 40 -2.92 2.02 -9.52
CA LYS A 40 -3.95 2.79 -10.25
C LYS A 40 -4.82 1.89 -11.13
N GLN A 41 -4.26 0.84 -11.71
CA GLN A 41 -5.00 -0.09 -12.60
C GLN A 41 -5.85 -1.16 -11.88
N LYS A 42 -5.74 -1.34 -10.56
CA LYS A 42 -6.40 -2.46 -9.83
C LYS A 42 -7.38 -2.06 -8.74
N ARG A 43 -7.57 -0.76 -8.48
CA ARG A 43 -8.35 -0.26 -7.33
C ARG A 43 -9.67 0.43 -7.71
N GLU A 44 -10.02 0.43 -8.99
CA GLU A 44 -11.22 1.10 -9.49
C GLU A 44 -12.50 0.23 -9.43
N GLU A 45 -12.41 -1.05 -9.03
CA GLU A 45 -13.57 -1.96 -9.02
C GLU A 45 -14.16 -2.29 -7.64
N SER A 46 -13.59 -1.81 -6.52
CA SER A 46 -14.16 -2.05 -5.18
C SER A 46 -14.99 -0.85 -4.70
N LEU A 47 -16.30 -0.99 -4.94
CA LEU A 47 -17.48 -0.23 -4.49
C LEU A 47 -17.19 0.98 -3.59
N ALA A 48 -17.27 2.18 -4.19
CA ALA A 48 -17.16 3.48 -3.53
C ALA A 48 -18.48 4.02 -2.97
N LYS A 49 -19.61 3.36 -3.27
CA LYS A 49 -20.96 3.83 -2.94
C LYS A 49 -21.60 2.86 -1.95
N ARG A 50 -22.10 3.39 -0.84
CA ARG A 50 -22.79 2.59 0.18
C ARG A 50 -24.30 2.70 -0.07
N ARG A 51 -24.93 1.58 -0.47
CA ARG A 51 -26.39 1.41 -0.42
C ARG A 51 -26.75 0.90 0.97
N ASN A 52 -26.92 1.79 1.93
CA ASN A 52 -27.32 1.42 3.28
C ASN A 52 -28.81 1.03 3.24
N MET A 53 -29.12 -0.24 3.49
CA MET A 53 -30.48 -0.65 3.81
C MET A 53 -30.70 -0.54 5.31
N ALA A 54 -31.82 0.05 5.67
CA ALA A 54 -32.20 0.37 7.04
C ALA A 54 -32.29 -0.90 7.92
N GLN A 55 -31.36 -1.04 8.86
CA GLN A 55 -31.61 -1.76 10.12
C GLN A 55 -31.28 -0.93 11.36
N VAL A 56 -30.86 0.34 11.20
CA VAL A 56 -30.41 1.17 12.34
C VAL A 56 -31.17 2.48 12.39
N ALA A 57 -32.46 2.41 12.74
CA ALA A 57 -33.18 3.41 13.56
C ALA A 57 -34.67 3.03 13.72
N GLY A 58 -35.04 2.49 14.88
CA GLY A 58 -36.32 2.73 15.55
C GLY A 58 -37.63 2.28 14.89
N SER A 59 -38.05 1.05 15.21
CA SER A 59 -39.44 0.66 15.57
C SER A 59 -40.62 1.50 15.04
N VAL A 60 -40.89 1.45 13.75
CA VAL A 60 -42.25 1.69 13.25
C VAL A 60 -42.64 0.47 12.43
N SER A 61 -43.59 -0.29 12.98
CA SER A 61 -44.26 -1.47 12.43
C SER A 61 -44.00 -1.72 10.94
N GLU A 62 -43.04 -2.58 10.61
CA GLU A 62 -42.98 -3.25 9.31
C GLU A 62 -44.04 -4.34 9.28
N SER A 63 -45.29 -3.90 9.13
CA SER A 63 -46.42 -4.75 8.77
C SER A 63 -46.95 -4.23 7.46
N GLU A 64 -46.60 -4.89 6.35
CA GLU A 64 -47.48 -5.23 5.22
C GLU A 64 -46.63 -5.78 4.07
N ASP A 65 -46.55 -7.11 4.05
CA ASP A 65 -46.93 -7.98 2.93
C ASP A 65 -46.84 -7.39 1.51
N GLU A 66 -45.81 -7.78 0.74
CA GLU A 66 -45.92 -7.90 -0.72
C GLU A 66 -45.06 -9.05 -1.25
N SER A 67 -45.62 -10.26 -1.19
CA SER A 67 -45.28 -11.33 -2.12
C SER A 67 -46.00 -11.09 -3.46
N SER A 68 -45.52 -10.15 -4.27
CA SER A 68 -46.05 -9.92 -5.62
C SER A 68 -45.01 -10.32 -6.69
N ALA A 69 -45.48 -10.99 -7.74
CA ALA A 69 -44.64 -11.49 -8.82
C ALA A 69 -43.92 -10.32 -9.54
N PRO A 70 -42.66 -10.49 -10.01
CA PRO A 70 -41.84 -9.39 -10.53
C PRO A 70 -42.43 -8.61 -11.71
N GLY A 71 -43.44 -9.14 -12.41
CA GLY A 71 -44.13 -8.45 -13.50
C GLY A 71 -45.22 -7.44 -13.06
N THR A 72 -45.86 -7.63 -11.90
CA THR A 72 -47.01 -6.79 -11.47
C THR A 72 -46.56 -5.48 -10.84
N ALA A 73 -45.47 -5.49 -10.06
CA ALA A 73 -44.98 -4.31 -9.36
C ALA A 73 -44.44 -3.20 -10.32
N ALA A 74 -43.88 -3.57 -11.47
CA ALA A 74 -43.38 -2.62 -12.46
C ALA A 74 -44.52 -1.93 -13.24
N GLN A 75 -45.58 -2.69 -13.57
CA GLN A 75 -46.78 -2.15 -14.22
C GLN A 75 -47.57 -1.23 -13.27
N GLN A 76 -47.69 -1.62 -12.01
CA GLN A 76 -48.37 -0.82 -10.99
C GLN A 76 -47.62 0.48 -10.71
N PHE A 77 -46.29 0.46 -10.71
CA PHE A 77 -45.47 1.68 -10.61
C PHE A 77 -45.72 2.67 -11.77
N GLN A 78 -45.80 2.19 -13.01
CA GLN A 78 -46.10 3.05 -14.16
C GLN A 78 -47.50 3.68 -14.09
N GLN A 79 -48.46 2.96 -13.52
CA GLN A 79 -49.83 3.47 -13.34
C GLN A 79 -49.92 4.53 -12.23
N ASP A 80 -49.16 4.36 -11.14
CA ASP A 80 -49.17 5.29 -10.00
C ASP A 80 -48.36 6.58 -10.23
N LEU A 81 -47.41 6.56 -11.19
CA LEU A 81 -46.44 7.62 -11.42
C LEU A 81 -47.05 9.01 -11.67
N PRO A 82 -48.10 9.18 -12.51
CA PRO A 82 -48.72 10.48 -12.71
C PRO A 82 -49.31 11.07 -11.42
N GLY A 83 -49.90 10.22 -10.57
CA GLY A 83 -50.44 10.64 -9.26
C GLY A 83 -49.34 11.05 -8.29
N LEU A 84 -48.20 10.36 -8.30
CA LEU A 84 -47.03 10.74 -7.50
C LEU A 84 -46.43 12.08 -7.94
N ILE A 85 -46.31 12.31 -9.25
CA ILE A 85 -45.83 13.59 -9.80
C ILE A 85 -46.79 14.73 -9.42
N ALA A 86 -48.10 14.51 -9.53
CA ALA A 86 -49.11 15.49 -9.10
C ALA A 86 -49.02 15.77 -7.59
N GLY A 87 -48.81 14.74 -6.76
CA GLY A 87 -48.64 14.90 -5.31
C GLY A 87 -47.39 15.72 -4.96
N VAL A 88 -46.27 15.48 -5.62
CA VAL A 88 -45.01 16.25 -5.44
C VAL A 88 -45.16 17.71 -5.90
N THR A 89 -45.91 17.96 -6.97
CA THR A 89 -46.11 19.32 -7.51
C THR A 89 -47.32 20.04 -6.90
N SER A 90 -48.09 19.37 -6.02
CA SER A 90 -49.24 19.95 -5.32
C SER A 90 -48.82 21.11 -4.40
N GLY A 91 -49.80 21.92 -3.99
CA GLY A 91 -49.62 22.92 -2.92
C GLY A 91 -49.85 22.38 -1.51
N ASN A 92 -50.16 21.09 -1.36
CA ASN A 92 -50.55 20.48 -0.09
C ASN A 92 -49.37 19.72 0.53
N ALA A 93 -48.92 20.13 1.72
CA ALA A 93 -47.78 19.55 2.41
C ALA A 93 -47.92 18.04 2.68
N ASP A 94 -49.12 17.54 2.97
CA ASP A 94 -49.36 16.12 3.24
C ASP A 94 -49.34 15.28 1.95
N GLU A 95 -49.77 15.85 0.83
CA GLU A 95 -49.65 15.20 -0.49
C GLU A 95 -48.20 15.16 -0.94
N GLN A 96 -47.48 16.29 -0.78
CA GLN A 96 -46.04 16.37 -1.05
C GLN A 96 -45.26 15.35 -0.22
N LEU A 97 -45.56 15.23 1.08
CA LEU A 97 -44.90 14.26 1.97
C LEU A 97 -45.18 12.82 1.55
N ARG A 98 -46.45 12.46 1.35
CA ARG A 98 -46.82 11.09 0.94
C ARG A 98 -46.21 10.70 -0.40
N ALA A 99 -46.21 11.62 -1.37
CA ALA A 99 -45.64 11.36 -2.69
C ALA A 99 -44.12 11.26 -2.66
N THR A 100 -43.43 12.15 -1.95
CA THR A 100 -41.97 12.11 -1.77
C THR A 100 -41.54 10.82 -1.05
N ALA A 101 -42.25 10.42 0.00
CA ALA A 101 -42.00 9.17 0.71
C ALA A 101 -42.16 7.93 -0.19
N ARG A 102 -43.17 7.93 -1.08
CA ARG A 102 -43.34 6.87 -2.10
C ARG A 102 -42.17 6.84 -3.07
N PHE A 103 -41.72 7.98 -3.60
CA PHE A 103 -40.53 8.05 -4.46
C PHE A 103 -39.27 7.52 -3.76
N ARG A 104 -39.04 7.92 -2.51
CA ARG A 104 -37.92 7.43 -1.72
C ARG A 104 -37.99 5.91 -1.49
N LYS A 105 -39.17 5.35 -1.16
CA LYS A 105 -39.38 3.88 -1.05
C LYS A 105 -39.00 3.16 -2.34
N LEU A 106 -39.43 3.68 -3.49
CA LEU A 106 -39.12 3.11 -4.80
C LEU A 106 -37.62 3.12 -5.08
N LEU A 107 -36.94 4.21 -4.77
CA LEU A 107 -35.50 4.36 -4.93
C LEU A 107 -34.66 3.53 -3.94
N SER A 108 -35.29 3.02 -2.87
CA SER A 108 -34.61 2.21 -1.84
C SER A 108 -34.61 0.70 -2.14
N LYS A 109 -35.16 0.27 -3.28
CA LYS A 109 -35.19 -1.14 -3.68
C LYS A 109 -33.78 -1.70 -3.86
N GLU A 110 -33.53 -2.90 -3.29
CA GLU A 110 -32.22 -3.57 -3.33
C GLU A 110 -31.66 -3.76 -4.74
N ARG A 111 -32.52 -4.27 -5.63
CA ARG A 111 -32.14 -4.67 -6.98
C ARG A 111 -32.80 -3.73 -7.97
N ASN A 112 -31.96 -3.10 -8.80
CA ASN A 112 -32.35 -2.23 -9.90
C ASN A 112 -33.40 -1.17 -9.48
N PRO A 113 -33.08 -0.26 -8.54
CA PRO A 113 -33.96 0.86 -8.25
C PRO A 113 -34.19 1.69 -9.54
N PRO A 114 -35.43 2.16 -9.79
CA PRO A 114 -35.79 2.85 -11.02
C PRO A 114 -35.32 4.32 -11.00
N ILE A 115 -34.01 4.53 -10.85
CA ILE A 115 -33.40 5.86 -10.71
C ILE A 115 -33.63 6.69 -11.97
N GLU A 116 -33.45 6.07 -13.13
CA GLU A 116 -33.55 6.75 -14.43
C GLU A 116 -34.98 7.18 -14.72
N GLU A 117 -35.95 6.33 -14.40
CA GLU A 117 -37.38 6.63 -14.53
C GLU A 117 -37.78 7.80 -13.62
N VAL A 118 -37.29 7.84 -12.38
CA VAL A 118 -37.55 8.95 -11.46
C VAL A 118 -36.92 10.26 -11.95
N ILE A 119 -35.72 10.22 -12.53
CA ILE A 119 -35.10 11.40 -13.15
C ILE A 119 -35.96 11.91 -14.31
N HIS A 120 -36.43 11.03 -15.19
CA HIS A 120 -37.29 11.39 -16.32
C HIS A 120 -38.65 11.97 -15.91
N CYS A 121 -39.11 11.73 -14.68
CA CYS A 121 -40.33 12.37 -14.15
C CYS A 121 -40.18 13.87 -13.92
N GLY A 122 -38.96 14.42 -13.92
CA GLY A 122 -38.72 15.85 -13.70
C GLY A 122 -38.96 16.30 -12.25
N VAL A 123 -39.00 15.39 -11.28
CA VAL A 123 -39.29 15.69 -9.86
C VAL A 123 -38.07 16.17 -9.06
N ILE A 124 -36.85 16.03 -9.61
CA ILE A 124 -35.60 16.36 -8.91
C ILE A 124 -35.55 17.81 -8.42
N PRO A 125 -35.87 18.85 -9.24
CA PRO A 125 -35.88 20.23 -8.76
C PRO A 125 -36.83 20.44 -7.57
N LYS A 126 -37.95 19.71 -7.53
CA LYS A 126 -38.92 19.80 -6.44
C LYS A 126 -38.42 19.11 -5.17
N PHE A 127 -37.70 17.99 -5.29
CA PHE A 127 -37.00 17.41 -4.14
C PHE A 127 -35.94 18.35 -3.58
N VAL A 128 -35.22 19.09 -4.44
CA VAL A 128 -34.26 20.10 -4.00
C VAL A 128 -34.97 21.27 -3.29
N GLU A 129 -36.12 21.72 -3.78
CA GLU A 129 -36.95 22.72 -3.08
C GLU A 129 -37.38 22.22 -1.69
N PHE A 130 -37.79 20.95 -1.58
CA PHE A 130 -38.20 20.33 -0.33
C PHE A 130 -37.10 20.22 0.72
N LEU A 131 -35.82 20.25 0.32
CA LEU A 131 -34.70 20.34 1.28
C LEU A 131 -34.77 21.62 2.13
N ARG A 132 -35.47 22.67 1.69
CA ARG A 132 -35.69 23.92 2.44
C ARG A 132 -37.06 24.00 3.10
N SER A 133 -37.85 22.93 3.07
CA SER A 133 -39.18 22.89 3.67
C SER A 133 -39.10 23.09 5.19
N PRO A 134 -40.03 23.84 5.80
CA PRO A 134 -40.18 23.88 7.26
C PRO A 134 -40.67 22.54 7.82
N ASN A 135 -41.25 21.67 6.99
CA ASN A 135 -41.65 20.33 7.38
C ASN A 135 -40.43 19.39 7.35
N HIS A 136 -39.91 19.07 8.53
CA HIS A 136 -38.74 18.22 8.72
C HIS A 136 -38.91 16.80 8.17
N MET A 137 -40.13 16.26 8.17
CA MET A 137 -40.41 14.94 7.57
C MET A 137 -40.27 15.00 6.06
N LEU A 138 -40.80 16.06 5.43
CA LEU A 138 -40.67 16.25 3.98
C LEU A 138 -39.21 16.50 3.58
N GLN A 139 -38.49 17.30 4.36
CA GLN A 139 -37.06 17.55 4.20
C GLN A 139 -36.24 16.25 4.28
N PHE A 140 -36.53 15.40 5.26
CA PHE A 140 -35.90 14.09 5.42
C PHE A 140 -36.16 13.17 4.22
N GLU A 141 -37.42 13.04 3.81
CA GLU A 141 -37.83 12.19 2.69
C GLU A 141 -37.19 12.63 1.36
N ALA A 142 -37.15 13.95 1.11
CA ALA A 142 -36.51 14.51 -0.07
C ALA A 142 -34.98 14.31 -0.06
N ALA A 143 -34.33 14.53 1.08
CA ALA A 143 -32.90 14.30 1.25
C ALA A 143 -32.53 12.83 0.98
N TRP A 144 -33.35 11.89 1.45
CA TRP A 144 -33.12 10.47 1.25
C TRP A 144 -33.37 10.05 -0.20
N ALA A 145 -34.43 10.54 -0.85
CA ALA A 145 -34.65 10.32 -2.28
C ALA A 145 -33.43 10.75 -3.12
N LEU A 146 -32.93 11.97 -2.90
CA LEU A 146 -31.75 12.50 -3.59
C LEU A 146 -30.47 11.73 -3.27
N THR A 147 -30.31 11.24 -2.04
CA THR A 147 -29.16 10.41 -1.64
C THR A 147 -29.14 9.09 -2.43
N ASN A 148 -30.29 8.46 -2.61
CA ASN A 148 -30.40 7.21 -3.37
C ASN A 148 -30.10 7.43 -4.86
N ILE A 149 -30.53 8.56 -5.43
CA ILE A 149 -30.19 8.93 -6.80
C ILE A 149 -28.68 9.16 -6.95
N ALA A 150 -28.05 9.89 -6.01
CA ALA A 150 -26.60 10.10 -5.99
C ALA A 150 -25.78 8.81 -5.77
N SER A 151 -26.40 7.75 -5.24
CA SER A 151 -25.76 6.43 -5.11
C SER A 151 -25.69 5.64 -6.44
N GLY A 152 -26.32 6.16 -7.50
CA GLY A 152 -26.40 5.56 -8.83
C GLY A 152 -25.14 5.71 -9.69
N SER A 153 -25.31 5.86 -11.00
CA SER A 153 -24.20 6.15 -11.93
C SER A 153 -23.65 7.58 -11.76
N SER A 154 -22.51 7.88 -12.38
CA SER A 154 -21.96 9.25 -12.38
C SER A 154 -22.88 10.24 -13.08
N ALA A 155 -23.60 9.82 -14.13
CA ALA A 155 -24.62 10.66 -14.77
C ALA A 155 -25.78 10.98 -13.81
N GLN A 156 -26.24 9.99 -13.05
CA GLN A 156 -27.31 10.17 -12.07
C GLN A 156 -26.87 11.06 -10.90
N THR A 157 -25.61 10.93 -10.47
CA THR A 157 -25.00 11.82 -9.47
C THR A 157 -24.93 13.26 -9.99
N GLN A 158 -24.56 13.45 -11.26
CA GLN A 158 -24.47 14.76 -11.89
C GLN A 158 -25.82 15.48 -11.96
N VAL A 159 -26.93 14.75 -12.16
CA VAL A 159 -28.29 15.33 -12.13
C VAL A 159 -28.59 16.00 -10.78
N VAL A 160 -28.18 15.39 -9.66
CA VAL A 160 -28.35 15.96 -8.31
C VAL A 160 -27.48 17.21 -8.11
N ILE A 161 -26.27 17.21 -8.65
CA ILE A 161 -25.34 18.35 -8.61
C ILE A 161 -25.88 19.52 -9.45
N ASP A 162 -26.34 19.24 -10.67
CA ASP A 162 -26.85 20.25 -11.61
C ASP A 162 -28.13 20.90 -11.10
N ALA A 163 -28.95 20.13 -10.37
CA ALA A 163 -30.11 20.62 -9.65
C ALA A 163 -29.79 21.48 -8.41
N LYS A 164 -28.51 21.76 -8.12
CA LYS A 164 -28.03 22.62 -7.02
C LYS A 164 -28.35 22.09 -5.61
N ALA A 165 -28.36 20.77 -5.42
CA ALA A 165 -28.62 20.17 -4.11
C ALA A 165 -27.44 20.33 -3.13
N VAL A 166 -26.19 20.35 -3.60
CA VAL A 166 -24.98 20.31 -2.75
C VAL A 166 -24.91 21.46 -1.74
N PRO A 167 -25.08 22.75 -2.12
CA PRO A 167 -25.04 23.85 -1.15
C PRO A 167 -26.12 23.69 -0.06
N ILE A 168 -27.30 23.19 -0.43
CA ILE A 168 -28.39 22.95 0.53
C ILE A 168 -28.03 21.82 1.48
N PHE A 169 -27.45 20.72 1.00
CA PHE A 169 -26.97 19.66 1.88
C PHE A 169 -25.90 20.15 2.86
N VAL A 170 -25.02 21.06 2.45
CA VAL A 170 -24.02 21.67 3.36
C VAL A 170 -24.72 22.47 4.46
N GLU A 171 -25.75 23.26 4.14
CA GLU A 171 -26.55 23.96 5.15
C GLU A 171 -27.25 22.99 6.11
N LEU A 172 -27.78 21.87 5.60
CA LEU A 172 -28.46 20.84 6.39
C LEU A 172 -27.54 20.09 7.37
N LEU A 173 -26.21 20.18 7.23
CA LEU A 173 -25.27 19.69 8.25
C LEU A 173 -25.44 20.41 9.59
N SER A 174 -26.03 21.62 9.59
CA SER A 174 -26.35 22.39 10.80
C SER A 174 -27.82 22.26 11.21
N SER A 175 -28.59 21.34 10.60
CA SER A 175 -29.99 21.13 10.95
C SER A 175 -30.15 20.74 12.43
N PRO A 176 -31.16 21.29 13.13
CA PRO A 176 -31.48 20.86 14.50
C PRO A 176 -32.10 19.46 14.54
N VAL A 177 -32.51 18.91 13.40
CA VAL A 177 -33.12 17.58 13.29
C VAL A 177 -32.04 16.54 12.96
N PRO A 178 -31.71 15.62 13.89
CA PRO A 178 -30.61 14.67 13.72
C PRO A 178 -30.72 13.80 12.46
N ASP A 179 -31.92 13.32 12.15
CA ASP A 179 -32.12 12.41 11.02
C ASP A 179 -31.95 13.12 9.66
N VAL A 180 -32.36 14.40 9.56
CA VAL A 180 -32.09 15.25 8.39
C VAL A 180 -30.59 15.52 8.25
N LYS A 181 -29.93 15.86 9.36
CA LYS A 181 -28.49 16.09 9.40
C LYS A 181 -27.72 14.85 8.93
N GLU A 182 -28.12 13.67 9.41
CA GLU A 182 -27.50 12.39 9.05
C GLU A 182 -27.69 12.09 7.55
N GLN A 183 -28.88 12.35 7.02
CA GLN A 183 -29.17 12.15 5.62
C GLN A 183 -28.35 13.10 4.72
N ALA A 184 -28.14 14.35 5.15
CA ALA A 184 -27.28 15.30 4.45
C ALA A 184 -25.81 14.86 4.43
N VAL A 185 -25.29 14.35 5.56
CA VAL A 185 -23.94 13.76 5.64
C VAL A 185 -23.80 12.63 4.63
N TRP A 186 -24.79 11.73 4.55
CA TRP A 186 -24.74 10.59 3.65
C TRP A 186 -24.84 11.00 2.18
N ALA A 187 -25.71 11.95 1.83
CA ALA A 187 -25.81 12.52 0.49
C ALA A 187 -24.47 13.07 0.00
N LEU A 188 -23.81 13.91 0.83
CA LEU A 188 -22.51 14.49 0.52
C LEU A 188 -21.43 13.41 0.36
N GLY A 189 -21.47 12.35 1.16
CA GLY A 189 -20.55 11.22 1.03
C GLY A 189 -20.70 10.45 -0.28
N ASN A 190 -21.94 10.21 -0.73
CA ASN A 190 -22.19 9.58 -2.05
C ASN A 190 -21.69 10.45 -3.19
N ILE A 191 -21.95 11.77 -3.13
CA ILE A 191 -21.52 12.72 -4.17
C ILE A 191 -19.99 12.81 -4.19
N ALA A 192 -19.33 13.00 -3.04
CA ALA A 192 -17.88 13.07 -2.98
C ALA A 192 -17.20 11.75 -3.40
N GLY A 193 -17.83 10.61 -3.12
CA GLY A 193 -17.33 9.28 -3.49
C GLY A 193 -17.43 8.95 -4.98
N ASP A 194 -18.15 9.73 -5.78
CA ASP A 194 -18.33 9.45 -7.22
C ASP A 194 -17.06 9.70 -8.04
N SER A 195 -16.43 10.87 -7.86
CA SER A 195 -15.23 11.25 -8.62
C SER A 195 -14.45 12.36 -7.92
N PRO A 196 -13.14 12.53 -8.21
CA PRO A 196 -12.35 13.65 -7.69
C PRO A 196 -12.98 15.03 -7.95
N ARG A 197 -13.61 15.21 -9.12
CA ARG A 197 -14.34 16.44 -9.46
C ARG A 197 -15.52 16.69 -8.51
N CYS A 198 -16.31 15.67 -8.21
CA CYS A 198 -17.45 15.79 -7.30
C CYS A 198 -16.99 16.03 -5.86
N ARG A 199 -15.95 15.33 -5.40
CA ARG A 199 -15.27 15.57 -4.11
C ARG A 199 -14.84 17.03 -3.97
N ASP A 200 -14.09 17.54 -4.95
CA ASP A 200 -13.55 18.91 -4.88
C ASP A 200 -14.66 19.95 -4.93
N TYR A 201 -15.75 19.67 -5.65
CA TYR A 201 -16.94 20.51 -5.63
C TYR A 201 -17.59 20.56 -4.24
N VAL A 202 -17.85 19.38 -3.64
CA VAL A 202 -18.42 19.28 -2.28
C VAL A 202 -17.54 19.98 -1.24
N LEU A 203 -16.22 19.83 -1.34
CA LEU A 203 -15.28 20.51 -0.47
C LEU A 203 -15.35 22.04 -0.66
N ARG A 204 -15.32 22.52 -1.90
CA ARG A 204 -15.39 23.96 -2.24
C ARG A 204 -16.66 24.65 -1.73
N GLU A 205 -17.78 23.92 -1.67
CA GLU A 205 -19.03 24.40 -1.06
C GLU A 205 -18.96 24.50 0.48
N GLY A 206 -17.81 24.25 1.11
CA GLY A 206 -17.59 24.50 2.54
C GLY A 206 -18.01 23.36 3.47
N SER A 207 -18.23 22.15 2.93
CA SER A 207 -18.76 20.99 3.67
C SER A 207 -17.87 20.46 4.81
N LEU A 208 -16.55 20.67 4.76
CA LEU A 208 -15.63 20.05 5.71
C LEU A 208 -15.84 20.55 7.15
N ARG A 209 -15.90 21.86 7.38
CA ARG A 209 -15.99 22.41 8.75
C ARG A 209 -17.24 21.94 9.49
N PRO A 210 -18.46 22.00 8.91
CA PRO A 210 -19.64 21.44 9.55
C PRO A 210 -19.52 19.93 9.81
N LEU A 211 -18.96 19.16 8.87
CA LEU A 211 -18.75 17.72 9.06
C LEU A 211 -17.80 17.42 10.24
N LEU A 212 -16.70 18.17 10.37
CA LEU A 212 -15.78 18.04 11.50
C LEU A 212 -16.43 18.45 12.83
N SER A 213 -17.35 19.42 12.82
CA SER A 213 -18.14 19.77 14.01
C SER A 213 -18.98 18.59 14.48
N ILE A 214 -19.68 17.92 13.55
CA ILE A 214 -20.49 16.72 13.84
C ILE A 214 -19.63 15.61 14.47
N LEU A 215 -18.44 15.35 13.92
CA LEU A 215 -17.54 14.31 14.45
C LEU A 215 -16.93 14.65 15.82
N ASN A 216 -16.92 15.93 16.20
CA ASN A 216 -16.44 16.36 17.50
C ASN A 216 -17.49 16.28 18.61
N GLU A 217 -18.78 16.33 18.28
CA GLU A 217 -19.88 16.16 19.23
C GLU A 217 -19.85 14.75 19.88
N THR A 218 -19.90 14.70 21.21
CA THR A 218 -19.76 13.46 21.99
C THR A 218 -21.06 12.65 22.13
N GLN A 219 -22.21 13.28 21.91
CA GLN A 219 -23.54 12.69 22.12
C GLN A 219 -24.14 12.12 20.83
N ASN A 220 -23.37 12.07 19.73
CA ASN A 220 -23.87 11.57 18.46
C ASN A 220 -24.14 10.07 18.52
N LYS A 221 -25.24 9.65 17.89
CA LYS A 221 -25.56 8.23 17.67
C LYS A 221 -24.43 7.58 16.87
N LEU A 222 -24.19 6.29 17.10
CA LEU A 222 -23.17 5.55 16.36
C LEU A 222 -23.41 5.57 14.84
N SER A 223 -24.68 5.56 14.39
CA SER A 223 -25.05 5.67 12.97
C SER A 223 -24.50 6.95 12.32
N MET A 224 -24.68 8.09 12.99
CA MET A 224 -24.14 9.39 12.57
C MET A 224 -22.62 9.34 12.50
N VAL A 225 -21.94 8.81 13.51
CA VAL A 225 -20.46 8.77 13.53
C VAL A 225 -19.93 7.89 12.39
N ARG A 226 -20.55 6.74 12.13
CA ARG A 226 -20.22 5.88 10.98
C ARG A 226 -20.39 6.63 9.66
N ASN A 227 -21.55 7.22 9.44
CA ASN A 227 -21.85 7.96 8.20
C ASN A 227 -20.91 9.15 8.01
N ALA A 228 -20.64 9.92 9.06
CA ALA A 228 -19.75 11.08 8.99
C ALA A 228 -18.29 10.68 8.78
N THR A 229 -17.83 9.59 9.39
CA THR A 229 -16.46 9.08 9.19
C THR A 229 -16.28 8.55 7.77
N TRP A 230 -17.29 7.84 7.25
CA TRP A 230 -17.32 7.39 5.86
C TRP A 230 -17.31 8.56 4.86
N THR A 231 -18.14 9.59 5.10
CA THR A 231 -18.13 10.81 4.27
C THR A 231 -16.78 11.51 4.33
N LEU A 232 -16.16 11.61 5.51
CA LEU A 232 -14.83 12.20 5.67
C LEU A 232 -13.74 11.38 4.93
N SER A 233 -13.85 10.06 4.90
CA SER A 233 -12.92 9.21 4.14
C SER A 233 -13.03 9.46 2.63
N ASN A 234 -14.25 9.67 2.11
CA ASN A 234 -14.47 10.08 0.72
C ASN A 234 -13.94 11.49 0.42
N PHE A 235 -13.98 12.41 1.38
CA PHE A 235 -13.37 13.74 1.23
C PHE A 235 -11.84 13.67 1.09
N CYS A 236 -11.21 12.67 1.72
CA CYS A 236 -9.76 12.44 1.64
C CYS A 236 -9.35 11.62 0.41
N ARG A 237 -10.28 10.92 -0.23
CA ARG A 237 -10.01 9.91 -1.26
C ARG A 237 -9.66 10.52 -2.62
N GLY A 238 -8.82 9.82 -3.38
CA GLY A 238 -8.54 10.08 -4.80
C GLY A 238 -7.10 10.54 -5.03
N LYS A 239 -6.46 10.04 -6.10
CA LYS A 239 -5.04 10.35 -6.40
C LYS A 239 -4.84 11.32 -7.56
N ASN A 240 -5.75 11.33 -8.53
CA ASN A 240 -5.59 12.09 -9.78
C ASN A 240 -6.84 12.93 -10.06
N PRO A 241 -6.91 14.17 -9.52
CA PRO A 241 -6.00 14.77 -8.54
C PRO A 241 -6.32 14.34 -7.09
N GLN A 242 -5.33 14.49 -6.21
CA GLN A 242 -5.55 14.50 -4.75
C GLN A 242 -6.37 15.72 -4.33
N PRO A 243 -7.13 15.66 -3.22
CA PRO A 243 -7.80 16.84 -2.69
C PRO A 243 -6.78 17.92 -2.31
N ASP A 244 -7.21 19.19 -2.33
CA ASP A 244 -6.39 20.30 -1.85
C ASP A 244 -5.98 20.04 -0.39
N TRP A 245 -4.66 19.98 -0.17
CA TRP A 245 -4.08 19.67 1.12
C TRP A 245 -4.46 20.70 2.18
N LEU A 246 -4.42 22.00 1.85
CA LEU A 246 -4.74 23.06 2.80
C LEU A 246 -6.20 22.99 3.26
N GLN A 247 -7.05 22.49 2.37
CA GLN A 247 -8.45 22.30 2.66
C GLN A 247 -8.70 21.07 3.53
N ILE A 248 -8.05 19.93 3.26
CA ILE A 248 -8.35 18.65 3.93
C ILE A 248 -7.53 18.39 5.21
N ALA A 249 -6.33 18.96 5.36
CA ALA A 249 -5.47 18.78 6.53
C ALA A 249 -6.14 19.05 7.90
N PRO A 250 -7.11 20.00 8.04
CA PRO A 250 -7.88 20.17 9.27
C PRO A 250 -8.66 18.93 9.75
N ALA A 251 -8.81 17.91 8.91
CA ALA A 251 -9.42 16.63 9.30
C ALA A 251 -8.52 15.78 10.22
N LEU A 252 -7.19 15.97 10.19
CA LEU A 252 -6.22 15.12 10.88
C LEU A 252 -6.47 15.00 12.40
N PRO A 253 -6.72 16.08 13.16
CA PRO A 253 -7.00 15.96 14.59
C PRO A 253 -8.27 15.16 14.90
N VAL A 254 -9.29 15.27 14.03
CA VAL A 254 -10.54 14.51 14.18
C VAL A 254 -10.30 13.04 13.85
N LEU A 255 -9.55 12.73 12.79
CA LEU A 255 -9.16 11.36 12.45
C LEU A 255 -8.33 10.71 13.57
N ALA A 256 -7.43 11.47 14.22
CA ALA A 256 -6.66 11.01 15.36
C ALA A 256 -7.54 10.61 16.55
N LYS A 257 -8.69 11.28 16.76
CA LYS A 257 -9.70 10.86 17.74
C LYS A 257 -10.47 9.62 17.28
N LEU A 258 -10.86 9.56 16.01
CA LEU A 258 -11.71 8.49 15.47
C LEU A 258 -11.04 7.11 15.48
N ILE A 259 -9.72 7.03 15.34
CA ILE A 259 -9.00 5.74 15.43
C ILE A 259 -8.95 5.13 16.85
N TYR A 260 -9.52 5.82 17.85
CA TYR A 260 -9.73 5.29 19.20
C TYR A 260 -11.19 4.84 19.45
N TYR A 261 -12.07 4.91 18.45
CA TYR A 261 -13.44 4.38 18.60
C TYR A 261 -13.44 2.86 18.78
N ASN A 262 -14.42 2.37 19.54
CA ASN A 262 -14.67 0.93 19.74
C ASN A 262 -15.67 0.38 18.72
N ASP A 263 -15.63 0.88 17.48
CA ASP A 263 -16.51 0.46 16.40
C ASP A 263 -15.71 0.14 15.15
N GLU A 264 -15.90 -1.07 14.60
CA GLU A 264 -15.11 -1.57 13.47
C GLU A 264 -15.28 -0.74 12.20
N GLU A 265 -16.51 -0.26 11.91
CA GLU A 265 -16.79 0.54 10.72
C GLU A 265 -16.11 1.92 10.82
N VAL A 266 -16.24 2.58 11.98
CA VAL A 266 -15.55 3.86 12.23
C VAL A 266 -14.04 3.71 12.12
N LEU A 267 -13.46 2.66 12.72
CA LEU A 267 -12.02 2.39 12.63
C LEU A 267 -11.57 2.16 11.19
N THR A 268 -12.34 1.39 10.42
CA THR A 268 -12.04 1.07 9.03
C THR A 268 -11.99 2.34 8.19
N ASP A 269 -13.03 3.18 8.25
CA ASP A 269 -13.13 4.38 7.43
C ASP A 269 -12.15 5.49 7.89
N ALA A 270 -11.90 5.62 9.19
CA ALA A 270 -10.90 6.54 9.72
C ALA A 270 -9.49 6.16 9.26
N CYS A 271 -9.13 4.86 9.33
CA CYS A 271 -7.85 4.37 8.82
C CYS A 271 -7.75 4.57 7.30
N TRP A 272 -8.83 4.35 6.53
CA TRP A 272 -8.84 4.64 5.09
C TRP A 272 -8.53 6.10 4.81
N ALA A 273 -9.21 7.02 5.51
CA ALA A 273 -8.96 8.45 5.39
C ALA A 273 -7.49 8.80 5.66
N ILE A 274 -6.93 8.31 6.78
CA ILE A 274 -5.51 8.52 7.11
C ILE A 274 -4.60 7.93 6.04
N SER A 275 -4.93 6.75 5.50
CA SER A 275 -4.14 6.12 4.44
C SER A 275 -4.11 6.93 3.16
N TYR A 276 -5.16 7.71 2.86
CA TYR A 276 -5.16 8.61 1.71
C TYR A 276 -4.35 9.88 1.99
N LEU A 277 -4.42 10.40 3.22
CA LEU A 277 -3.67 11.61 3.63
C LEU A 277 -2.17 11.36 3.79
N SER A 278 -1.74 10.14 4.15
CA SER A 278 -0.33 9.77 4.22
C SER A 278 0.28 9.35 2.88
N ASP A 279 -0.52 9.24 1.82
CA ASP A 279 -0.05 8.88 0.47
C ASP A 279 0.44 10.14 -0.25
N GLY A 280 1.64 10.62 0.08
CA GLY A 280 2.20 11.82 -0.54
C GLY A 280 3.60 12.15 -0.05
N ALA A 281 4.06 13.36 -0.39
CA ALA A 281 5.38 13.85 -0.04
C ALA A 281 5.63 13.91 1.48
N ASN A 282 6.90 14.00 1.86
CA ASN A 282 7.33 13.97 3.26
C ASN A 282 6.63 15.02 4.15
N GLU A 283 6.24 16.18 3.62
CA GLU A 283 5.51 17.21 4.38
C GLU A 283 4.11 16.73 4.81
N LYS A 284 3.42 15.97 3.94
CA LYS A 284 2.12 15.38 4.27
C LYS A 284 2.27 14.26 5.29
N ILE A 285 3.28 13.41 5.12
CA ILE A 285 3.64 12.36 6.08
C ILE A 285 3.94 12.99 7.44
N GLN A 286 4.70 14.08 7.47
CA GLN A 286 5.05 14.80 8.69
C GLN A 286 3.80 15.32 9.43
N ALA A 287 2.86 15.93 8.71
CA ALA A 287 1.60 16.38 9.31
C ALA A 287 0.76 15.23 9.89
N VAL A 288 0.75 14.06 9.24
CA VAL A 288 0.10 12.85 9.77
C VAL A 288 0.80 12.39 11.06
N ILE A 289 2.13 12.39 11.10
CA ILE A 289 2.90 12.06 12.31
C ILE A 289 2.58 13.05 13.45
N GLU A 290 2.57 14.35 13.15
CA GLU A 290 2.29 15.42 14.12
C GLU A 290 0.86 15.40 14.65
N ALA A 291 -0.08 14.81 13.90
CA ALA A 291 -1.44 14.54 14.38
C ALA A 291 -1.50 13.44 15.45
N GLY A 292 -0.39 12.73 15.73
CA GLY A 292 -0.28 11.76 16.83
C GLY A 292 -0.91 10.40 16.54
N VAL A 293 -1.11 10.04 15.27
CA VAL A 293 -1.82 8.80 14.90
C VAL A 293 -0.96 7.54 14.93
N CYS A 294 0.38 7.67 14.87
CA CYS A 294 1.32 6.57 14.61
C CYS A 294 1.17 5.40 15.60
N ARG A 295 1.18 5.68 16.91
CA ARG A 295 1.08 4.64 17.94
C ARG A 295 -0.20 3.83 17.81
N ARG A 296 -1.33 4.52 17.62
CA ARG A 296 -2.62 3.85 17.50
C ARG A 296 -2.74 3.07 16.21
N LEU A 297 -2.23 3.57 15.09
CA LEU A 297 -2.17 2.81 13.84
C LEU A 297 -1.37 1.52 13.99
N VAL A 298 -0.26 1.55 14.73
CA VAL A 298 0.55 0.35 15.02
C VAL A 298 -0.23 -0.64 15.89
N GLU A 299 -0.96 -0.18 16.91
CA GLU A 299 -1.85 -1.05 17.69
C GLU A 299 -2.94 -1.72 16.82
N LEU A 300 -3.50 -0.96 15.87
CA LEU A 300 -4.54 -1.45 14.96
C LEU A 300 -4.03 -2.47 13.93
N LEU A 301 -2.71 -2.62 13.74
CA LEU A 301 -2.14 -3.71 12.95
C LEU A 301 -2.47 -5.09 13.53
N LEU A 302 -2.67 -5.18 14.84
CA LEU A 302 -3.02 -6.42 15.54
C LEU A 302 -4.53 -6.52 15.82
N PHE A 303 -5.34 -5.65 15.23
CA PHE A 303 -6.79 -5.69 15.41
C PHE A 303 -7.38 -7.01 14.84
N PRO A 304 -8.39 -7.64 15.46
CA PRO A 304 -8.89 -8.95 15.01
C PRO A 304 -9.45 -8.95 13.58
N SER A 305 -10.01 -7.83 13.13
CA SER A 305 -10.64 -7.73 11.81
C SER A 305 -9.69 -7.22 10.73
N TYR A 306 -9.64 -7.95 9.61
CA TYR A 306 -8.86 -7.58 8.43
C TYR A 306 -9.34 -6.29 7.75
N SER A 307 -10.61 -5.91 7.97
CA SER A 307 -11.19 -4.65 7.48
C SER A 307 -10.45 -3.43 8.05
N VAL A 308 -10.01 -3.52 9.30
CA VAL A 308 -9.25 -2.49 10.03
C VAL A 308 -7.75 -2.65 9.80
N GLN A 309 -7.22 -3.89 9.84
CA GLN A 309 -5.80 -4.14 9.63
C GLN A 309 -5.32 -3.62 8.28
N THR A 310 -6.10 -3.82 7.22
CA THR A 310 -5.71 -3.45 5.85
C THR A 310 -5.42 -1.95 5.67
N PRO A 311 -6.34 -1.03 6.01
CA PRO A 311 -6.06 0.40 5.93
C PRO A 311 -5.04 0.87 6.98
N ALA A 312 -5.03 0.31 8.19
CA ALA A 312 -4.02 0.66 9.19
C ALA A 312 -2.60 0.32 8.71
N LEU A 313 -2.40 -0.88 8.15
CA LEU A 313 -1.16 -1.31 7.53
C LEU A 313 -0.78 -0.44 6.34
N ARG A 314 -1.76 -0.03 5.53
CA ARG A 314 -1.50 0.91 4.43
C ARG A 314 -1.01 2.26 4.95
N SER A 315 -1.64 2.81 5.99
CA SER A 315 -1.22 4.07 6.60
C SER A 315 0.19 3.99 7.15
N VAL A 316 0.52 2.92 7.89
CA VAL A 316 1.88 2.67 8.40
C VAL A 316 2.88 2.52 7.26
N GLY A 317 2.54 1.73 6.24
CA GLY A 317 3.39 1.50 5.07
C GLY A 317 3.65 2.77 4.26
N ASN A 318 2.68 3.68 4.16
CA ASN A 318 2.86 5.00 3.54
C ASN A 318 3.77 5.90 4.40
N ILE A 319 3.64 5.90 5.72
CA ILE A 319 4.48 6.75 6.59
C ILE A 319 5.97 6.37 6.47
N VAL A 320 6.27 5.07 6.35
CA VAL A 320 7.67 4.59 6.20
C VAL A 320 8.23 4.78 4.79
N THR A 321 7.49 5.33 3.82
CA THR A 321 8.10 5.75 2.53
C THR A 321 8.85 7.06 2.65
N GLY A 322 8.61 7.83 3.71
CA GLY A 322 9.27 9.08 3.99
C GLY A 322 10.76 8.94 4.31
N ASP A 323 11.32 9.96 4.95
CA ASP A 323 12.72 9.94 5.35
C ASP A 323 13.01 8.98 6.53
N ASP A 324 14.29 8.85 6.87
CA ASP A 324 14.72 7.99 7.97
C ASP A 324 14.17 8.43 9.33
N VAL A 325 13.97 9.73 9.56
CA VAL A 325 13.44 10.25 10.83
C VAL A 325 11.97 9.86 10.96
N GLN A 326 11.19 10.04 9.90
CA GLN A 326 9.79 9.66 9.83
C GLN A 326 9.60 8.15 9.99
N THR A 327 10.44 7.36 9.33
CA THR A 327 10.47 5.89 9.48
C THR A 327 10.79 5.49 10.93
N GLN A 328 11.71 6.18 11.59
CA GLN A 328 12.08 5.89 12.98
C GLN A 328 10.92 6.10 13.95
N VAL A 329 10.01 7.03 13.69
CA VAL A 329 8.80 7.22 14.53
C VAL A 329 7.96 5.95 14.57
N ILE A 330 7.75 5.30 13.41
CA ILE A 330 6.97 4.05 13.31
C ILE A 330 7.68 2.89 14.01
N ILE A 331 9.01 2.79 13.89
CA ILE A 331 9.81 1.79 14.61
C ILE A 331 9.65 1.98 16.12
N ASN A 332 9.78 3.22 16.60
CA ASN A 332 9.65 3.56 18.02
C ASN A 332 8.24 3.33 18.58
N CYS A 333 7.22 3.33 17.72
CA CYS A 333 5.84 2.97 18.09
C CYS A 333 5.64 1.45 18.24
N GLY A 334 6.66 0.62 18.01
CA GLY A 334 6.58 -0.84 18.15
C GLY A 334 6.04 -1.55 16.90
N ALA A 335 6.23 -0.99 15.70
CA ALA A 335 5.71 -1.58 14.46
C ALA A 335 6.32 -2.94 14.10
N LEU A 336 7.59 -3.18 14.45
CA LEU A 336 8.32 -4.37 14.02
C LEU A 336 7.74 -5.69 14.56
N PRO A 337 7.41 -5.84 15.86
CA PRO A 337 6.68 -7.00 16.36
C PRO A 337 5.30 -7.20 15.70
N ALA A 338 4.59 -6.11 15.42
CA ALA A 338 3.30 -6.19 14.75
C ALA A 338 3.45 -6.69 13.30
N LEU A 339 4.43 -6.17 12.56
CA LEU A 339 4.76 -6.61 11.21
C LEU A 339 5.18 -8.09 11.17
N LEU A 340 5.93 -8.56 12.18
CA LEU A 340 6.29 -9.97 12.31
C LEU A 340 5.05 -10.87 12.38
N SER A 341 4.05 -10.49 13.19
CA SER A 341 2.78 -11.21 13.24
C SER A 341 2.04 -11.18 11.90
N LEU A 342 2.09 -10.06 11.18
CA LEU A 342 1.41 -9.91 9.88
C LEU A 342 2.06 -10.70 8.75
N LEU A 343 3.37 -10.96 8.81
CA LEU A 343 4.06 -11.86 7.87
C LEU A 343 3.53 -13.30 7.96
N GLN A 344 2.92 -13.69 9.08
CA GLN A 344 2.30 -15.00 9.29
C GLN A 344 0.79 -15.01 9.03
N SER A 345 0.22 -13.88 8.56
CA SER A 345 -1.21 -13.77 8.29
C SER A 345 -1.68 -14.79 7.25
N PRO A 346 -2.87 -15.39 7.41
CA PRO A 346 -3.44 -16.27 6.39
C PRO A 346 -3.86 -15.50 5.12
N LYS A 347 -3.89 -14.16 5.16
CA LYS A 347 -4.27 -13.32 4.02
C LYS A 347 -3.03 -12.88 3.22
N ASP A 348 -2.93 -13.37 1.99
CA ASP A 348 -1.85 -13.02 1.05
C ASP A 348 -1.71 -11.50 0.87
N GLY A 349 -2.83 -10.79 0.76
CA GLY A 349 -2.84 -9.33 0.64
C GLY A 349 -2.19 -8.61 1.81
N ILE A 350 -2.34 -9.14 3.03
CA ILE A 350 -1.74 -8.58 4.25
C ILE A 350 -0.25 -8.91 4.29
N ARG A 351 0.15 -10.16 4.02
CA ARG A 351 1.57 -10.53 3.96
C ARG A 351 2.32 -9.69 2.93
N LYS A 352 1.73 -9.49 1.75
CA LYS A 352 2.29 -8.66 0.68
C LYS A 352 2.52 -7.21 1.14
N GLU A 353 1.53 -6.58 1.78
CA GLU A 353 1.66 -5.19 2.27
C GLU A 353 2.61 -5.08 3.47
N ALA A 354 2.71 -6.11 4.31
CA ALA A 354 3.69 -6.19 5.39
C ALA A 354 5.12 -6.28 4.83
N CYS A 355 5.37 -7.16 3.85
CA CYS A 355 6.65 -7.22 3.14
C CYS A 355 6.99 -5.87 2.49
N TRP A 356 6.02 -5.22 1.83
CA TRP A 356 6.21 -3.90 1.24
C TRP A 356 6.63 -2.86 2.29
N THR A 357 5.95 -2.83 3.43
CA THR A 357 6.26 -1.94 4.56
C THR A 357 7.68 -2.19 5.08
N ILE A 358 8.06 -3.45 5.30
CA ILE A 358 9.41 -3.81 5.77
C ILE A 358 10.46 -3.46 4.71
N SER A 359 10.12 -3.54 3.41
CA SER A 359 11.04 -3.15 2.34
C SER A 359 11.40 -1.67 2.38
N ASN A 360 10.47 -0.81 2.81
CA ASN A 360 10.74 0.62 2.97
C ASN A 360 11.56 0.89 4.24
N ILE A 361 11.29 0.17 5.33
CA ILE A 361 12.11 0.24 6.56
C ILE A 361 13.55 -0.20 6.28
N THR A 362 13.75 -1.28 5.52
CA THR A 362 15.09 -1.79 5.15
C THR A 362 15.78 -0.96 4.08
N ALA A 363 15.06 -0.05 3.40
CA ALA A 363 15.67 1.00 2.59
C ALA A 363 16.30 2.12 3.45
N GLY A 364 16.07 2.08 4.76
CA GLY A 364 16.62 2.95 5.80
C GLY A 364 18.12 2.85 6.00
N ASN A 365 18.60 3.55 7.02
CA ASN A 365 19.99 3.44 7.46
C ASN A 365 20.29 2.11 8.17
N ALA A 366 21.58 1.86 8.42
CA ALA A 366 22.05 0.62 9.03
C ALA A 366 21.47 0.32 10.42
N ALA A 367 21.07 1.33 11.21
CA ALA A 367 20.43 1.10 12.51
C ALA A 367 18.99 0.59 12.34
N GLN A 368 18.26 1.10 11.36
CA GLN A 368 16.90 0.64 11.03
C GLN A 368 16.91 -0.80 10.51
N ILE A 369 17.91 -1.15 9.69
CA ILE A 369 18.14 -2.53 9.26
C ILE A 369 18.47 -3.43 10.46
N GLN A 370 19.32 -2.97 11.39
CA GLN A 370 19.61 -3.72 12.62
C GLN A 370 18.33 -3.98 13.43
N HIS A 371 17.44 -2.99 13.59
CA HIS A 371 16.16 -3.21 14.27
C HIS A 371 15.29 -4.28 13.60
N VAL A 372 15.28 -4.36 12.26
CA VAL A 372 14.57 -5.41 11.52
C VAL A 372 15.15 -6.80 11.81
N ILE A 373 16.48 -6.91 11.91
CA ILE A 373 17.18 -8.14 12.29
C ILE A 373 16.85 -8.52 13.73
N ASP A 374 16.98 -7.59 14.67
CA ASP A 374 16.74 -7.80 16.10
C ASP A 374 15.29 -8.21 16.40
N ALA A 375 14.34 -7.71 15.60
CA ALA A 375 12.93 -8.08 15.69
C ALA A 375 12.58 -9.38 14.95
N ASN A 376 13.57 -10.14 14.48
CA ASN A 376 13.43 -11.46 13.86
C ASN A 376 12.52 -11.49 12.61
N LEU A 377 12.54 -10.43 11.81
CA LEU A 377 11.74 -10.35 10.57
C LEU A 377 12.41 -11.04 9.38
N ILE A 378 13.73 -11.27 9.43
CA ILE A 378 14.48 -11.83 8.31
C ILE A 378 14.09 -13.28 7.98
N PRO A 379 14.01 -14.23 8.95
CA PRO A 379 13.67 -15.62 8.60
C PRO A 379 12.28 -15.76 7.95
N PRO A 380 11.20 -15.10 8.44
CA PRO A 380 9.91 -15.10 7.73
C PRO A 380 9.97 -14.49 6.34
N LEU A 381 10.77 -13.43 6.11
CA LEU A 381 10.96 -12.87 4.77
C LEU A 381 11.64 -13.87 3.82
N ILE A 382 12.65 -14.59 4.29
CA ILE A 382 13.34 -15.65 3.52
C ILE A 382 12.39 -16.81 3.21
N GLN A 383 11.55 -17.20 4.18
CA GLN A 383 10.53 -18.23 3.96
C GLN A 383 9.53 -17.78 2.88
N ILE A 384 9.02 -16.55 2.96
CA ILE A 384 8.10 -15.98 1.98
C ILE A 384 8.78 -15.91 0.59
N LEU A 385 10.04 -15.50 0.52
CA LEU A 385 10.80 -15.46 -0.72
C LEU A 385 10.89 -16.85 -1.39
N SER A 386 11.06 -17.88 -0.57
CA SER A 386 11.15 -19.27 -1.01
C SER A 386 9.81 -19.86 -1.47
N VAL A 387 8.75 -19.70 -0.69
CA VAL A 387 7.49 -20.47 -0.88
C VAL A 387 6.22 -19.63 -1.09
N GLY A 388 6.29 -18.31 -0.94
CA GLY A 388 5.14 -17.41 -1.05
C GLY A 388 4.57 -17.31 -2.47
N ASP A 389 3.39 -16.71 -2.61
CA ASP A 389 2.87 -16.35 -3.93
C ASP A 389 3.80 -15.31 -4.60
N PHE A 390 3.82 -15.30 -5.93
CA PHE A 390 4.78 -14.48 -6.66
C PHE A 390 4.68 -12.99 -6.30
N LYS A 391 3.50 -12.45 -6.02
CA LYS A 391 3.35 -11.02 -5.67
C LYS A 391 4.01 -10.72 -4.33
N THR A 392 3.85 -11.59 -3.34
CA THR A 392 4.49 -11.44 -2.03
C THR A 392 6.00 -11.70 -2.10
N LYS A 393 6.46 -12.66 -2.93
CA LYS A 393 7.89 -12.89 -3.18
C LYS A 393 8.61 -11.65 -3.67
N LYS A 394 7.98 -10.85 -4.56
CA LYS A 394 8.58 -9.60 -5.06
C LYS A 394 8.93 -8.64 -3.93
N GLU A 395 8.00 -8.43 -3.01
CA GLU A 395 8.19 -7.50 -1.89
C GLU A 395 9.22 -8.03 -0.88
N ALA A 396 9.26 -9.35 -0.64
CA ALA A 396 10.29 -9.97 0.19
C ALA A 396 11.69 -9.84 -0.43
N CYS A 397 11.80 -10.02 -1.75
CA CYS A 397 13.05 -9.80 -2.50
C CYS A 397 13.54 -8.36 -2.33
N TRP A 398 12.63 -7.39 -2.51
CA TRP A 398 12.96 -5.98 -2.29
C TRP A 398 13.42 -5.69 -0.86
N ALA A 399 12.81 -6.28 0.16
CA ALA A 399 13.22 -6.08 1.54
C ALA A 399 14.64 -6.61 1.80
N LEU A 400 14.96 -7.81 1.32
CA LEU A 400 16.28 -8.39 1.48
C LEU A 400 17.35 -7.64 0.68
N SER A 401 17.09 -7.29 -0.58
CA SER A 401 18.05 -6.52 -1.40
C SER A 401 18.26 -5.09 -0.91
N ASN A 402 17.26 -4.47 -0.29
CA ASN A 402 17.43 -3.18 0.38
C ASN A 402 18.31 -3.31 1.62
N ALA A 403 18.08 -4.34 2.44
CA ALA A 403 18.89 -4.62 3.61
C ALA A 403 20.36 -4.88 3.25
N THR A 404 20.65 -5.57 2.14
CA THR A 404 22.05 -5.73 1.67
C THR A 404 22.65 -4.41 1.19
N SER A 405 21.86 -3.57 0.52
CA SER A 405 22.30 -2.25 0.03
C SER A 405 22.67 -1.29 1.15
N GLY A 406 21.79 -1.14 2.16
CA GLY A 406 22.06 -0.30 3.34
C GLY A 406 23.09 -0.91 4.29
N GLY A 407 23.25 -2.24 4.26
CA GLY A 407 24.25 -2.99 5.02
C GLY A 407 25.68 -2.86 4.50
N LEU A 408 25.93 -2.33 3.30
CA LEU A 408 27.29 -2.18 2.75
C LEU A 408 28.22 -1.34 3.65
N GLN A 409 27.67 -0.40 4.44
CA GLN A 409 28.46 0.40 5.38
C GLN A 409 28.76 -0.32 6.70
N LYS A 410 28.06 -1.43 6.98
CA LYS A 410 28.28 -2.32 8.14
C LYS A 410 28.25 -3.77 7.65
N PRO A 411 29.35 -4.28 7.07
CA PRO A 411 29.40 -5.61 6.44
C PRO A 411 28.89 -6.77 7.30
N ASP A 412 29.02 -6.69 8.63
CA ASP A 412 28.46 -7.69 9.57
C ASP A 412 26.94 -7.85 9.45
N LEU A 413 26.20 -6.80 9.08
CA LEU A 413 24.76 -6.88 8.82
C LEU A 413 24.48 -7.81 7.64
N VAL A 414 25.21 -7.63 6.53
CA VAL A 414 25.04 -8.43 5.32
C VAL A 414 25.47 -9.87 5.59
N ARG A 415 26.57 -10.08 6.35
CA ARG A 415 26.96 -11.43 6.80
C ARG A 415 25.83 -12.10 7.58
N THR A 416 25.20 -11.38 8.52
CA THR A 416 24.07 -11.92 9.29
C THR A 416 22.90 -12.35 8.40
N LEU A 417 22.59 -11.58 7.34
CA LEU A 417 21.56 -11.98 6.37
C LEU A 417 21.93 -13.26 5.61
N VAL A 418 23.21 -13.40 5.25
CA VAL A 418 23.75 -14.60 4.59
C VAL A 418 23.70 -15.81 5.52
N ASP A 419 24.12 -15.66 6.78
CA ASP A 419 24.08 -16.71 7.81
C ASP A 419 22.65 -17.22 8.06
N MET A 420 21.64 -16.37 7.82
CA MET A 420 20.21 -16.74 7.88
C MET A 420 19.68 -17.41 6.61
N GLY A 421 20.50 -17.58 5.57
CA GLY A 421 20.16 -18.34 4.36
C GLY A 421 19.47 -17.54 3.25
N CYS A 422 19.74 -16.24 3.11
CA CYS A 422 19.09 -15.41 2.08
C CYS A 422 19.57 -15.67 0.64
N ILE A 423 20.75 -16.28 0.45
CA ILE A 423 21.39 -16.46 -0.85
C ILE A 423 20.56 -17.33 -1.80
N LYS A 424 20.22 -18.56 -1.38
CA LYS A 424 19.54 -19.51 -2.26
C LYS A 424 18.19 -18.98 -2.78
N PRO A 425 17.31 -18.39 -1.94
CA PRO A 425 16.05 -17.83 -2.41
C PRO A 425 16.23 -16.62 -3.34
N LEU A 426 17.27 -15.81 -3.15
CA LEU A 426 17.62 -14.73 -4.09
C LEU A 426 18.08 -15.29 -5.45
N CYS A 427 18.93 -16.32 -5.42
CA CYS A 427 19.38 -17.00 -6.65
C CYS A 427 18.20 -17.63 -7.42
N ASP A 428 17.24 -18.22 -6.71
CA ASP A 428 16.06 -18.83 -7.34
C ASP A 428 15.12 -17.82 -8.02
N LEU A 429 15.17 -16.54 -7.64
CA LEU A 429 14.41 -15.49 -8.32
C LEU A 429 15.05 -15.00 -9.63
N LEU A 430 16.30 -15.35 -9.90
CA LEU A 430 16.97 -14.95 -11.14
C LEU A 430 16.33 -15.55 -12.40
N THR A 431 15.58 -16.64 -12.25
CA THR A 431 14.88 -17.30 -13.36
C THR A 431 13.41 -16.87 -13.47
N CYS A 432 12.98 -15.83 -12.75
CA CYS A 432 11.61 -15.35 -12.84
C CYS A 432 11.41 -14.51 -14.10
N GLY A 433 10.22 -14.56 -14.72
CA GLY A 433 9.92 -13.79 -15.94
C GLY A 433 9.73 -12.28 -15.73
N ASP A 434 10.11 -11.73 -14.57
CA ASP A 434 9.98 -10.30 -14.25
C ASP A 434 11.36 -9.65 -14.22
N ASN A 435 11.68 -8.91 -15.29
CA ASN A 435 12.95 -8.22 -15.44
C ASN A 435 13.30 -7.35 -14.23
N LYS A 436 12.32 -6.69 -13.62
CA LYS A 436 12.61 -5.80 -12.51
C LYS A 436 13.09 -6.58 -11.30
N ILE A 437 12.45 -7.71 -11.02
CA ILE A 437 12.78 -8.57 -9.88
C ILE A 437 14.10 -9.29 -10.07
N ILE A 438 14.42 -9.71 -11.31
CA ILE A 438 15.76 -10.20 -11.64
C ILE A 438 16.81 -9.14 -11.29
N GLN A 439 16.62 -7.89 -11.72
CA GLN A 439 17.57 -6.81 -11.41
C GLN A 439 17.76 -6.61 -9.91
N VAL A 440 16.68 -6.61 -9.10
CA VAL A 440 16.85 -6.39 -7.64
C VAL A 440 17.47 -7.61 -6.95
N ALA A 441 17.22 -8.82 -7.44
CA ALA A 441 17.92 -10.02 -6.96
C ALA A 441 19.42 -9.95 -7.29
N LEU A 442 19.79 -9.55 -8.52
CA LEU A 442 21.17 -9.31 -8.93
C LEU A 442 21.84 -8.20 -8.09
N ASP A 443 21.15 -7.08 -7.83
CA ASP A 443 21.64 -6.03 -6.93
C ASP A 443 21.94 -6.60 -5.53
N GLY A 444 21.01 -7.42 -5.01
CA GLY A 444 21.15 -8.07 -3.70
C GLY A 444 22.38 -8.97 -3.62
N LEU A 445 22.56 -9.83 -4.63
CA LEU A 445 23.69 -10.77 -4.74
C LEU A 445 25.02 -10.04 -4.97
N GLU A 446 25.04 -8.99 -5.79
CA GLU A 446 26.24 -8.17 -6.01
C GLU A 446 26.69 -7.49 -4.71
N ASN A 447 25.75 -7.01 -3.89
CA ASN A 447 26.09 -6.43 -2.59
C ASN A 447 26.67 -7.46 -1.61
N ILE A 448 26.15 -8.69 -1.64
CA ILE A 448 26.69 -9.82 -0.86
C ILE A 448 28.13 -10.14 -1.32
N LEU A 449 28.37 -10.19 -2.64
CA LEU A 449 29.70 -10.40 -3.22
C LEU A 449 30.70 -9.31 -2.83
N LYS A 450 30.27 -8.03 -2.83
CA LYS A 450 31.10 -6.90 -2.35
C LYS A 450 31.50 -7.03 -0.89
N VAL A 451 30.61 -7.55 -0.04
CA VAL A 451 30.93 -7.83 1.36
C VAL A 451 31.91 -9.00 1.46
N GLY A 452 31.79 -9.99 0.57
CA GLY A 452 32.79 -11.03 0.42
C GLY A 452 34.19 -10.49 0.11
N ASP A 453 34.31 -9.56 -0.85
CA ASP A 453 35.58 -8.88 -1.17
C ASP A 453 36.16 -8.14 0.05
N TYR A 454 35.29 -7.50 0.85
CA TYR A 454 35.72 -6.82 2.07
C TYR A 454 36.37 -7.78 3.09
N TYR A 455 35.84 -9.01 3.20
CA TYR A 455 36.38 -10.04 4.08
C TYR A 455 37.47 -10.91 3.44
N LYS A 456 37.72 -10.82 2.13
CA LYS A 456 38.75 -11.57 1.37
C LYS A 456 40.12 -11.62 2.07
N PRO A 457 40.64 -10.51 2.67
CA PRO A 457 41.93 -10.53 3.38
C PRO A 457 41.93 -11.39 4.66
N GLN A 458 40.77 -11.66 5.25
CA GLN A 458 40.60 -12.43 6.49
C GLN A 458 40.30 -13.91 6.21
N THR A 459 40.08 -14.26 4.94
CA THR A 459 39.67 -15.60 4.49
C THR A 459 40.67 -16.16 3.48
N GLU A 460 41.96 -15.92 3.72
CA GLU A 460 43.06 -16.47 2.90
C GLU A 460 42.97 -16.09 1.42
N GLY A 461 42.40 -14.91 1.13
CA GLY A 461 42.21 -14.46 -0.25
C GLY A 461 40.97 -15.04 -0.93
N ILE A 462 40.12 -15.79 -0.23
CA ILE A 462 38.93 -16.43 -0.82
C ILE A 462 37.68 -15.60 -0.53
N ASN A 463 36.89 -15.29 -1.56
CA ASN A 463 35.57 -14.69 -1.36
C ASN A 463 34.55 -15.77 -0.98
N ARG A 464 34.36 -16.00 0.33
CA ARG A 464 33.40 -17.01 0.84
C ARG A 464 31.95 -16.78 0.36
N MET A 465 31.58 -15.53 0.10
CA MET A 465 30.24 -15.21 -0.38
C MET A 465 30.02 -15.67 -1.82
N ALA A 466 31.07 -15.66 -2.65
CA ALA A 466 31.04 -16.23 -4.00
C ALA A 466 30.83 -17.74 -3.95
N LEU A 467 31.57 -18.46 -3.09
CA LEU A 467 31.39 -19.90 -2.88
C LEU A 467 29.96 -20.25 -2.46
N PHE A 468 29.37 -19.52 -1.50
CA PHE A 468 27.98 -19.77 -1.09
C PHE A 468 26.96 -19.52 -2.22
N ILE A 469 27.24 -18.57 -3.12
CA ILE A 469 26.40 -18.33 -4.30
C ILE A 469 26.56 -19.47 -5.31
N GLU A 470 27.78 -19.98 -5.50
CA GLU A 470 28.06 -21.12 -6.36
C GLU A 470 27.37 -22.41 -5.85
N GLU A 471 27.55 -22.75 -4.57
CA GLU A 471 26.89 -23.89 -3.91
C GLU A 471 25.36 -23.81 -3.99
N ALA A 472 24.79 -22.61 -4.03
CA ALA A 472 23.36 -22.37 -4.21
C ALA A 472 22.87 -22.49 -5.67
N GLY A 473 23.75 -22.82 -6.62
CA GLY A 473 23.47 -22.81 -8.06
C GLY A 473 23.19 -21.40 -8.60
N GLY A 474 23.70 -20.37 -7.93
CA GLY A 474 23.52 -18.98 -8.28
C GLY A 474 24.45 -18.54 -9.42
N MET A 475 25.70 -19.00 -9.41
CA MET A 475 26.70 -18.69 -10.46
C MET A 475 26.18 -19.04 -11.85
N GLU A 476 25.68 -20.27 -12.02
CA GLU A 476 25.15 -20.77 -13.30
C GLU A 476 23.94 -19.96 -13.78
N LYS A 477 23.04 -19.59 -12.86
CA LYS A 477 21.87 -18.75 -13.18
C LYS A 477 22.29 -17.35 -13.59
N ILE A 478 23.28 -16.74 -12.91
CA ILE A 478 23.82 -15.43 -13.29
C ILE A 478 24.49 -15.53 -14.66
N HIS A 479 25.27 -16.59 -14.92
CA HIS A 479 25.90 -16.82 -16.22
C HIS A 479 24.84 -16.93 -17.34
N GLN A 480 23.74 -17.67 -17.12
CA GLN A 480 22.64 -17.75 -18.10
C GLN A 480 22.02 -16.39 -18.42
N LEU A 481 21.99 -15.46 -17.46
CA LEU A 481 21.49 -14.10 -17.68
C LEU A 481 22.38 -13.25 -18.61
N GLN A 482 23.59 -13.69 -18.95
CA GLN A 482 24.40 -13.09 -20.02
C GLN A 482 23.79 -13.33 -21.43
N LEU A 483 22.73 -14.14 -21.54
CA LEU A 483 21.97 -14.33 -22.77
C LEU A 483 20.61 -13.63 -22.74
N HIS A 484 20.33 -12.84 -21.69
CA HIS A 484 19.03 -12.23 -21.48
C HIS A 484 18.79 -11.03 -22.42
N ASP A 485 17.60 -10.94 -23.03
CA ASP A 485 17.25 -9.89 -24.02
C ASP A 485 17.31 -8.46 -23.45
N ASN A 486 17.06 -8.31 -22.14
CA ASN A 486 17.20 -7.04 -21.45
C ASN A 486 18.69 -6.68 -21.22
N GLY A 487 19.15 -5.63 -21.90
CA GLY A 487 20.54 -5.17 -21.84
C GLY A 487 21.05 -4.80 -20.44
N GLU A 488 20.21 -4.27 -19.54
CA GLU A 488 20.64 -3.94 -18.17
C GLU A 488 20.93 -5.21 -17.36
N ILE A 489 20.09 -6.24 -17.51
CA ILE A 489 20.28 -7.56 -16.88
C ILE A 489 21.54 -8.21 -17.44
N TYR A 490 21.69 -8.23 -18.76
CA TYR A 490 22.88 -8.74 -19.44
C TYR A 490 24.17 -8.10 -18.90
N THR A 491 24.26 -6.77 -18.94
CA THR A 491 25.47 -6.04 -18.54
C THR A 491 25.80 -6.30 -17.07
N LYS A 492 24.77 -6.35 -16.22
CA LYS A 492 24.96 -6.60 -14.80
C LYS A 492 25.41 -8.03 -14.50
N ALA A 493 24.79 -9.02 -15.13
CA ALA A 493 25.19 -10.42 -15.03
C ALA A 493 26.63 -10.62 -15.50
N TYR A 494 26.98 -10.03 -16.65
CA TYR A 494 28.34 -10.07 -17.19
C TYR A 494 29.36 -9.51 -16.21
N SER A 495 29.11 -8.31 -15.66
CA SER A 495 30.01 -7.69 -14.69
C SER A 495 30.16 -8.49 -13.40
N ILE A 496 29.15 -9.25 -12.98
CA ILE A 496 29.23 -10.09 -11.79
C ILE A 496 30.10 -11.32 -12.06
N ILE A 497 29.89 -12.01 -13.19
CA ILE A 497 30.70 -13.18 -13.57
C ILE A 497 32.16 -12.79 -13.75
N ASP A 498 32.43 -11.78 -14.57
CA ASP A 498 33.78 -11.29 -14.88
C ASP A 498 34.57 -10.88 -13.62
N LYS A 499 33.89 -10.26 -12.64
CA LYS A 499 34.56 -9.76 -11.44
C LYS A 499 34.76 -10.82 -10.35
N TYR A 500 33.80 -11.72 -10.13
CA TYR A 500 33.76 -12.54 -8.92
C TYR A 500 33.91 -14.04 -9.16
N PHE A 501 33.77 -14.50 -10.42
CA PHE A 501 33.74 -15.92 -10.77
C PHE A 501 34.65 -16.24 -11.98
N ASN A 502 35.62 -15.36 -12.27
CA ASN A 502 36.57 -15.61 -13.34
C ASN A 502 37.79 -16.37 -12.78
N ASP A 503 38.21 -17.43 -13.47
CA ASP A 503 39.24 -18.39 -13.02
C ASP A 503 40.67 -17.83 -13.01
N ASP A 504 40.86 -16.58 -13.47
CA ASP A 504 42.18 -15.96 -13.67
C ASP A 504 42.96 -15.66 -12.37
N ASP A 505 42.34 -15.79 -11.18
CA ASP A 505 43.00 -15.59 -9.87
C ASP A 505 43.68 -16.89 -9.33
N GLU A 506 43.51 -18.06 -9.97
CA GLU A 506 44.08 -19.34 -9.48
C GLU A 506 45.43 -19.76 -10.09
N ASP A 507 46.01 -19.06 -11.08
CA ASP A 507 47.22 -19.53 -11.77
C ASP A 507 48.43 -18.58 -11.73
N THR A 508 48.83 -18.16 -10.52
CA THR A 508 50.16 -17.53 -10.30
C THR A 508 51.15 -18.42 -9.54
N GLY A 509 50.89 -19.73 -9.48
CA GLY A 509 51.65 -20.66 -8.64
C GLY A 509 52.39 -21.81 -9.33
N ILE A 510 52.02 -22.24 -10.55
CA ILE A 510 52.64 -23.44 -11.17
C ILE A 510 52.86 -23.23 -12.67
N GLY A 511 53.63 -22.21 -13.03
CA GLY A 511 54.24 -22.15 -14.36
C GLY A 511 55.43 -23.11 -14.43
N ALA A 512 55.37 -24.15 -15.27
CA ALA A 512 56.52 -25.01 -15.52
C ALA A 512 57.69 -24.17 -16.08
N GLU A 513 58.83 -24.16 -15.37
CA GLU A 513 60.04 -23.52 -15.88
C GLU A 513 60.55 -24.28 -17.10
N VAL A 514 60.83 -23.52 -18.16
CA VAL A 514 61.40 -24.02 -19.42
C VAL A 514 62.83 -23.49 -19.49
N ASP A 515 63.79 -24.37 -19.74
CA ASP A 515 65.18 -23.96 -19.85
C ASP A 515 65.45 -23.17 -21.14
N GLN A 516 66.66 -22.61 -21.28
CA GLN A 516 67.07 -21.80 -22.44
C GLN A 516 67.09 -22.56 -23.77
N THR A 517 66.76 -23.86 -23.78
CA THR A 517 66.65 -24.69 -24.98
C THR A 517 65.20 -25.08 -25.32
N GLY A 518 64.23 -24.66 -24.52
CA GLY A 518 62.81 -24.88 -24.80
C GLY A 518 62.28 -26.24 -24.34
N GLN A 519 62.96 -26.95 -23.43
CA GLN A 519 62.45 -28.18 -22.83
C GLN A 519 61.89 -27.93 -21.41
N PHE A 520 60.76 -28.59 -21.10
CA PHE A 520 60.12 -28.54 -19.79
C PHE A 520 60.98 -29.25 -18.73
N THR A 521 61.38 -28.53 -17.68
CA THR A 521 62.08 -29.11 -16.53
C THR A 521 61.12 -29.36 -15.38
N PHE A 522 61.00 -30.62 -14.95
CA PHE A 522 60.28 -30.98 -13.73
C PHE A 522 61.25 -30.92 -12.54
N ALA A 523 61.12 -29.90 -11.69
CA ALA A 523 61.82 -29.87 -10.41
C ALA A 523 61.22 -30.94 -9.49
N THR A 524 62.01 -31.96 -9.16
CA THR A 524 61.68 -32.94 -8.12
C THR A 524 62.26 -32.48 -6.80
N ASP A 525 61.57 -31.55 -6.13
CA ASP A 525 61.94 -31.19 -4.78
C ASP A 525 61.48 -32.27 -3.79
N GLY A 526 62.44 -33.07 -3.33
CA GLY A 526 62.51 -33.40 -1.90
C GLY A 526 61.84 -34.67 -1.38
N VAL A 527 61.62 -35.73 -2.17
CA VAL A 527 61.26 -37.05 -1.61
C VAL A 527 62.51 -37.94 -1.52
N ALA A 528 63.03 -38.09 -0.30
CA ALA A 528 64.07 -39.05 0.02
C ALA A 528 63.58 -40.47 -0.31
N VAL A 529 64.20 -41.11 -1.30
CA VAL A 529 63.97 -42.50 -1.66
C VAL A 529 64.47 -43.41 -0.52
N PRO A 530 63.63 -44.26 0.10
CA PRO A 530 64.13 -45.25 1.05
C PRO A 530 64.92 -46.32 0.29
N GLN A 531 66.23 -46.42 0.56
CA GLN A 531 67.03 -47.57 0.15
C GLN A 531 66.60 -48.80 0.97
N GLY A 532 65.73 -49.63 0.39
CA GLY A 532 65.35 -50.92 0.93
C GLY A 532 65.01 -51.89 -0.20
N GLY A 533 65.97 -52.75 -0.56
CA GLY A 533 65.79 -53.75 -1.61
C GLY A 533 64.72 -54.78 -1.27
N PHE A 534 63.85 -55.07 -2.24
CA PHE A 534 62.90 -56.18 -2.15
C PHE A 534 63.62 -57.51 -2.44
N GLN A 535 63.70 -58.35 -1.41
CA GLN A 535 64.20 -59.71 -1.48
C GLN A 535 63.02 -60.64 -1.79
N PHE A 536 62.99 -61.23 -2.99
CA PHE A 536 62.04 -62.29 -3.33
C PHE A 536 62.58 -63.63 -2.85
N GLY A 537 61.90 -64.22 -1.85
CA GLY A 537 61.85 -65.66 -1.63
C GLY A 537 60.37 -66.02 -1.49
N GLY A 538 59.81 -67.03 -2.13
CA GLY A 538 60.37 -68.18 -2.80
C GLY A 538 59.48 -69.36 -2.43
N GLN A 539 58.87 -69.98 -3.42
CA GLN A 539 58.76 -71.43 -3.49
C GLN A 539 59.39 -71.86 -4.80
#